data_AF-A0AAW1XPB5-F1
#
_entry.id   AF-A0AAW1XPB5-F1
#
_cell.length_a   1.000
_cell.length_b   1.000
_cell.length_c   1.000
_cell.angle_alpha   90.00
_cell.angle_beta   90.00
_cell.angle_gamma   90.00
#
_symmetry.space_group_name_H-M   'P 1'
#
loop_
_entity.id
_entity.type
_entity.pdbx_description
1 polymer ?
#
loop_
_entity_poly.entity_id
_entity_poly.type
_entity_poly.pdbx_seq_one_letter_code
_entity_poly.pdbx_strand_id
1 'polypeptide(L)'
;MDGRRFISAMFASDKAKSITQVVMNLPKDAANAFRGILRDRSKDEEFTLPMIHVYGFSKAEDPEFDFHQRIRIALSEVAVDVEMRRVRLVAPGKWVLCASFILPKSVAFAKPVLDM
;
A
#
# COMPACT_ATOMS: atom_id res chain seq x y z
N MET A 1 16.68 7.51 6.21
CA MET A 1 15.82 6.48 6.81
C MET A 1 15.03 5.82 5.69
N ASP A 2 15.06 4.49 5.58
CA ASP A 2 14.27 3.75 4.58
C ASP A 2 12.77 3.88 4.92
N GLY A 3 11.94 4.21 3.92
CA GLY A 3 10.49 4.37 4.11
C GLY A 3 9.84 3.12 4.70
N ARG A 4 10.28 1.92 4.34
CA ARG A 4 9.77 0.67 4.92
C ARG A 4 10.08 0.57 6.41
N ARG A 5 11.32 0.90 6.80
CA ARG A 5 11.73 0.93 8.22
C ARG A 5 10.93 1.94 9.03
N PHE A 6 10.65 3.11 8.46
CA PHE A 6 9.82 4.13 9.10
C PHE A 6 8.39 3.61 9.36
N ILE A 7 7.76 3.04 8.34
CA ILE A 7 6.39 2.51 8.48
C ILE A 7 6.38 1.34 9.49
N SER A 8 7.32 0.39 9.40
CA SER A 8 7.42 -0.69 10.39
C SER A 8 7.59 -0.18 11.82
N ALA A 9 8.44 0.83 12.05
CA ALA A 9 8.62 1.42 13.38
C ALA A 9 7.34 2.09 13.92
N MET A 10 6.58 2.78 13.05
CA MET A 10 5.32 3.41 13.44
C MET A 10 4.27 2.39 13.86
N PHE A 11 4.11 1.30 13.09
CA PHE A 11 3.14 0.24 13.38
C PHE A 11 3.60 -0.75 14.48
N ALA A 12 4.90 -0.76 14.81
CA ALA A 12 5.43 -1.43 16.00
C ALA A 12 5.20 -0.64 17.30
N SER A 13 4.93 0.67 17.22
CA SER A 13 4.65 1.52 18.39
C SER A 13 3.18 1.46 18.80
N ASP A 14 2.86 1.95 20.01
CA ASP A 14 1.47 2.05 20.49
C ASP A 14 0.58 2.96 19.63
N LYS A 15 1.18 3.78 18.76
CA LYS A 15 0.45 4.62 17.81
C LYS A 15 -0.24 3.81 16.71
N ALA A 16 0.15 2.56 16.49
CA ALA A 16 -0.40 1.71 15.44
C ALA A 16 -1.93 1.69 15.40
N LYS A 17 -2.57 1.63 16.58
CA LYS A 17 -4.03 1.59 16.73
C LYS A 17 -4.72 2.89 16.32
N SER A 18 -3.99 4.01 16.30
CA SER A 18 -4.50 5.33 15.90
C SER A 18 -4.30 5.64 14.42
N ILE A 19 -3.54 4.82 13.68
CA ILE A 19 -3.27 5.04 12.27
C ILE A 19 -4.43 4.49 11.45
N THR A 20 -5.31 5.39 11.01
CA THR A 20 -6.48 5.07 10.18
C THR A 20 -6.22 5.27 8.69
N GLN A 21 -5.19 6.04 8.35
CA GLN A 21 -4.90 6.51 7.00
C GLN A 21 -3.39 6.58 6.78
N VAL A 22 -2.92 6.17 5.60
CA VAL A 22 -1.53 6.34 5.17
C VAL A 22 -1.49 6.88 3.75
N VAL A 23 -0.73 7.95 3.54
CA VAL A 23 -0.53 8.56 2.21
C VAL A 23 0.91 8.38 1.78
N MET A 24 1.13 7.73 0.64
CA MET A 24 2.46 7.45 0.08
C MET A 24 2.60 8.03 -1.32
N ASN A 25 3.54 8.95 -1.49
CA ASN A 25 3.76 9.67 -2.75
C ASN A 25 4.71 8.95 -3.74
N LEU A 26 4.94 7.64 -3.61
CA LEU A 26 5.88 6.89 -4.46
C LEU A 26 5.42 5.44 -4.67
N PRO A 27 5.24 4.94 -5.90
CA PRO A 27 4.60 3.65 -6.15
C PRO A 27 5.54 2.45 -6.25
N LYS A 28 6.85 2.65 -6.51
CA LYS A 28 7.70 1.56 -7.01
C LYS A 28 7.78 0.37 -6.04
N ASP A 29 7.72 0.64 -4.73
CA ASP A 29 7.82 -0.37 -3.67
C ASP A 29 6.93 -0.09 -2.45
N ALA A 30 6.05 0.91 -2.51
CA ALA A 30 5.31 1.39 -1.33
C ALA A 30 4.32 0.37 -0.79
N ALA A 31 3.59 -0.31 -1.66
CA ALA A 31 2.62 -1.32 -1.24
C ALA A 31 3.30 -2.52 -0.53
N ASN A 32 4.53 -2.88 -0.94
CA ASN A 32 5.31 -3.93 -0.28
C ASN A 32 5.65 -3.61 1.19
N ALA A 33 5.70 -2.32 1.55
CA ALA A 33 6.05 -1.91 2.90
C ALA A 33 4.98 -2.31 3.94
N PHE A 34 3.75 -2.56 3.51
CA PHE A 34 2.64 -2.95 4.41
C PHE A 34 2.51 -4.45 4.63
N ARG A 35 3.24 -5.27 3.87
CA ARG A 35 3.16 -6.72 4.02
C ARG A 35 3.82 -7.16 5.34
N GLY A 36 3.03 -7.81 6.20
CA GLY A 36 3.47 -8.30 7.50
C GLY A 36 3.66 -7.20 8.55
N ILE A 37 3.11 -6.01 8.33
CA ILE A 37 3.31 -4.86 9.20
C ILE A 37 2.69 -5.00 10.60
N LEU A 38 1.72 -5.90 10.74
CA LEU A 38 1.07 -6.26 12.01
C LEU A 38 1.36 -7.71 12.41
N ARG A 39 2.34 -8.39 11.80
CA ARG A 39 2.58 -9.83 12.03
C ARG A 39 2.87 -10.19 13.49
N ASP A 40 3.52 -9.28 14.23
CA ASP A 40 3.97 -9.47 15.61
C ASP A 40 2.91 -8.98 16.62
N ARG A 41 1.75 -8.51 16.13
CA ARG A 41 0.61 -8.10 16.96
C ARG A 41 -0.38 -9.24 17.10
N SER A 42 -1.10 -9.28 18.22
CA SER A 42 -2.16 -10.27 18.43
C SER A 42 -3.26 -10.09 17.38
N LYS A 43 -3.75 -11.21 16.81
CA LYS A 43 -4.88 -11.21 15.89
C LYS A 43 -6.22 -10.91 16.59
N ASP A 44 -6.23 -11.02 17.92
CA ASP A 44 -7.39 -10.76 18.79
C ASP A 44 -7.50 -9.28 19.19
N GLU A 45 -6.46 -8.48 18.94
CA GLU A 45 -6.57 -7.03 19.04
C GLU A 45 -7.41 -6.51 17.86
N GLU A 46 -8.47 -5.76 18.20
CA GLU A 46 -9.32 -5.12 17.20
C GLU A 46 -8.56 -3.97 16.54
N PHE A 47 -7.92 -4.26 15.40
CA PHE A 47 -7.24 -3.26 14.58
C PHE A 47 -8.17 -2.77 13.47
N THR A 48 -8.47 -1.48 13.48
CA THR A 48 -8.94 -0.81 12.27
C THR A 48 -7.81 -0.79 11.26
N LEU A 49 -7.95 -1.56 10.18
CA LEU A 49 -6.95 -1.60 9.12
C LEU A 49 -6.96 -0.25 8.38
N PRO A 50 -5.79 0.38 8.19
CA PRO A 50 -5.74 1.71 7.62
C PRO A 50 -6.14 1.68 6.15
N MET A 51 -6.78 2.77 5.72
CA MET A 51 -6.87 3.11 4.30
C MET A 51 -5.50 3.56 3.82
N ILE A 52 -5.06 3.01 2.70
CA ILE A 52 -3.78 3.31 2.07
C ILE A 52 -4.04 4.07 0.77
N HIS A 53 -3.43 5.23 0.63
CA HIS A 53 -3.40 6.02 -0.59
C HIS A 53 -2.00 5.97 -1.19
N VAL A 54 -1.86 5.37 -2.36
CA VAL A 54 -0.57 5.29 -3.08
C VAL A 54 -0.67 6.10 -4.37
N TYR A 55 0.24 7.06 -4.51
CA TYR A 55 0.39 7.80 -5.76
C TYR A 55 1.42 7.13 -6.65
N GLY A 56 1.15 7.13 -7.95
CA GLY A 56 2.08 6.59 -8.93
C GLY A 56 1.92 7.17 -10.32
N PHE A 57 2.84 6.80 -11.20
CA PHE A 57 2.81 7.23 -12.60
C PHE A 57 2.50 6.06 -13.51
N SER A 58 1.80 6.32 -14.61
CA SER A 58 1.67 5.35 -15.70
C SER A 58 1.75 6.06 -17.05
N LYS A 59 2.37 5.38 -18.01
CA LYS A 59 2.39 5.73 -19.44
C LYS A 59 1.62 4.72 -20.30
N ALA A 60 0.93 3.78 -19.66
CA ALA A 60 0.17 2.76 -20.38
C ALA A 60 -1.03 3.40 -21.10
N GLU A 61 -1.54 2.70 -22.11
CA GLU A 61 -2.78 3.06 -22.80
C GLU A 61 -3.97 3.05 -21.84
N ASP A 62 -3.99 2.09 -20.90
CA ASP A 62 -4.85 2.06 -19.74
C ASP A 62 -4.02 2.25 -18.44
N PRO A 63 -3.85 3.51 -17.99
CA PRO A 63 -3.10 3.84 -16.77
C PRO A 63 -3.66 3.23 -15.49
N GLU A 64 -4.98 3.04 -15.42
CA GLU A 64 -5.66 2.55 -14.22
C GLU A 64 -5.46 1.05 -14.08
N PHE A 65 -5.62 0.31 -15.17
CA PHE A 65 -5.36 -1.13 -15.19
C PHE A 65 -3.90 -1.45 -14.88
N ASP A 66 -2.94 -0.78 -15.54
CA ASP A 66 -1.51 -0.96 -15.27
C ASP A 66 -1.18 -0.68 -13.79
N PHE A 67 -1.68 0.42 -13.24
CA PHE A 67 -1.39 0.75 -11.85
C PHE A 67 -2.05 -0.22 -10.87
N HIS A 68 -3.27 -0.66 -11.15
CA HIS A 68 -3.99 -1.66 -10.37
C HIS A 68 -3.25 -3.00 -10.31
N GLN A 69 -2.74 -3.49 -11.46
CA GLN A 69 -1.94 -4.70 -11.51
C GLN A 69 -0.67 -4.58 -10.66
N ARG A 70 0.01 -3.44 -10.72
CA ARG A 70 1.20 -3.21 -9.86
C ARG A 70 0.87 -3.25 -8.38
N ILE A 71 -0.27 -2.69 -7.95
CA ILE A 71 -0.71 -2.76 -6.55
C ILE A 71 -0.97 -4.22 -6.13
N ARG A 72 -1.68 -4.99 -6.96
CA ARG A 72 -1.96 -6.42 -6.70
C ARG A 72 -0.69 -7.25 -6.57
N ILE A 73 0.26 -7.05 -7.48
CA ILE A 73 1.57 -7.72 -7.47
C ILE A 73 2.32 -7.39 -6.18
N ALA A 74 2.40 -6.10 -5.82
CA ALA A 74 3.11 -5.64 -4.65
C ALA A 74 2.49 -6.18 -3.34
N LEU A 75 1.17 -6.17 -3.22
CA LEU A 75 0.50 -6.75 -2.06
C LEU A 75 0.57 -8.28 -2.05
N SER A 76 0.84 -8.91 -3.21
CA SER A 76 0.64 -10.34 -3.45
C SER A 76 -0.78 -10.76 -3.06
N GLU A 77 -1.76 -9.93 -3.41
CA GLU A 77 -3.18 -10.08 -3.10
C GLU A 77 -3.99 -9.64 -4.32
N VAL A 78 -4.85 -10.55 -4.80
CA VAL A 78 -5.63 -10.36 -6.03
C VAL A 78 -7.02 -9.81 -5.72
N ALA A 79 -7.54 -10.07 -4.52
CA ALA A 79 -8.89 -9.69 -4.11
C ALA A 79 -8.95 -8.28 -3.49
N VAL A 80 -7.88 -7.49 -3.56
CA VAL A 80 -7.91 -6.11 -3.07
C VAL A 80 -8.83 -5.27 -3.96
N ASP A 81 -9.82 -4.64 -3.34
CA ASP A 81 -10.67 -3.64 -3.97
C ASP A 81 -9.95 -2.28 -3.91
N VAL A 82 -9.72 -1.68 -5.07
CA VAL A 82 -8.90 -0.47 -5.19
C VAL A 82 -9.64 0.59 -5.97
N GLU A 83 -9.91 1.72 -5.33
CA GLU A 83 -10.41 2.93 -5.99
C GLU A 83 -9.26 3.59 -6.75
N MET A 84 -9.40 3.71 -8.07
CA MET A 84 -8.44 4.42 -8.92
C MET A 84 -8.90 5.82 -9.27
N ARG A 85 -7.96 6.77 -9.20
CA ARG A 85 -8.19 8.16 -9.57
C ARG A 85 -7.05 8.71 -10.42
N ARG A 86 -7.34 9.21 -11.61
CA ARG A 86 -6.41 10.04 -12.38
C ARG A 86 -6.29 11.42 -11.74
N VAL A 87 -5.09 11.79 -11.34
CA VAL A 87 -4.82 13.06 -10.64
C VAL A 87 -4.49 14.16 -11.63
N ARG A 88 -3.54 13.91 -12.54
CA ARG A 88 -3.13 14.85 -13.60
C ARG A 88 -2.21 14.19 -14.62
N LEU A 89 -2.05 14.83 -15.78
CA LEU A 89 -0.94 14.57 -16.69
C LEU A 89 0.34 15.27 -16.18
N VAL A 90 1.48 14.60 -16.32
CA VAL A 90 2.82 15.19 -16.04
C VAL A 90 3.71 15.26 -17.27
N ALA A 91 3.32 14.57 -18.35
CA ALA A 91 3.89 14.66 -19.68
C ALA A 91 2.85 14.10 -20.67
N PRO A 92 3.01 14.30 -21.99
CA PRO A 92 2.15 13.66 -22.99
C PRO A 92 2.06 12.14 -22.75
N GLY A 93 0.84 11.65 -22.56
CA GLY A 93 0.57 10.23 -22.27
C GLY A 93 1.04 9.72 -20.90
N LYS A 94 1.59 10.56 -20.01
CA LYS A 94 2.03 10.15 -18.67
C LYS A 94 1.12 10.71 -17.59
N TRP A 95 0.35 9.83 -16.94
CA TRP A 95 -0.54 10.16 -15.84
C TRP A 95 0.12 10.01 -14.48
N VAL A 96 -0.30 10.85 -13.54
CA VAL A 96 -0.24 10.60 -12.10
C VAL A 96 -1.60 10.03 -11.69
N LEU A 97 -1.57 8.94 -10.94
CA LEU A 97 -2.74 8.27 -10.39
C LEU A 97 -2.64 8.20 -8.87
N CYS A 98 -3.80 8.10 -8.21
CA CYS A 98 -3.94 7.71 -6.82
C CYS A 98 -4.75 6.41 -6.75
N ALA A 99 -4.20 5.42 -6.06
CA ALA A 99 -4.87 4.17 -5.72
C ALA A 99 -5.22 4.21 -4.23
N SER A 100 -6.50 4.00 -3.89
CA SER A 100 -6.98 3.98 -2.51
C SER A 100 -7.59 2.63 -2.17
N PHE A 101 -7.15 2.01 -1.08
CA PHE A 101 -7.67 0.72 -0.64
C PHE A 101 -7.50 0.54 0.87
N ILE A 102 -8.40 -0.19 1.51
CA ILE A 102 -8.20 -0.64 2.89
C ILE A 102 -7.14 -1.72 2.87
N LEU A 103 -6.11 -1.60 3.73
CA LEU A 103 -5.06 -2.62 3.82
C LEU A 103 -5.68 -3.99 4.11
N PRO A 104 -5.51 -5.00 3.23
CA PRO A 104 -6.13 -6.30 3.47
C PRO A 104 -5.54 -6.98 4.71
N LYS A 105 -6.39 -7.64 5.52
CA LYS A 105 -5.96 -8.39 6.70
C LYS A 105 -4.95 -9.49 6.33
N SER A 106 -5.17 -10.15 5.18
CA SER A 106 -4.25 -11.16 4.62
C SER A 106 -2.84 -10.61 4.42
N VAL A 107 -2.71 -9.35 3.98
CA VAL A 107 -1.42 -8.69 3.73
C VAL A 107 -0.80 -8.17 5.02
N ALA A 108 -1.59 -7.52 5.89
CA ALA A 108 -1.10 -6.92 7.14
C ALA A 108 -0.44 -7.94 8.07
N PHE A 109 -0.96 -9.17 8.10
CA PHE A 109 -0.47 -10.26 8.94
C PHE A 109 0.34 -11.32 8.18
N ALA A 110 0.64 -11.09 6.89
CA ALA A 110 1.43 -12.01 6.08
C ALA A 110 2.88 -12.14 6.58
N LYS A 111 3.57 -13.22 6.19
CA LYS A 111 5.03 -13.26 6.29
C LYS A 111 5.62 -12.18 5.39
N PRO A 112 6.55 -11.34 5.89
CA PRO A 112 7.26 -10.39 5.04
C PRO A 112 8.11 -11.15 4.02
N VAL A 113 8.38 -10.53 2.87
CA VAL A 113 9.10 -11.13 1.73
C VAL A 113 10.60 -11.36 2.00
N LEU A 114 11.10 -11.20 3.24
CA LEU A 114 12.51 -11.43 3.58
C LEU A 114 12.63 -12.48 4.68
N ASP A 115 12.84 -13.72 4.21
CA ASP A 115 13.78 -14.73 4.72
C ASP A 115 14.12 -15.67 3.53
N MET A 116 14.74 -15.11 2.49
CA MET A 116 15.61 -15.79 1.52
C MET A 116 16.75 -14.84 1.15
#